data_AF-I4Z423-F1
#
_entry.id   AF-I4Z423-F1
#
_cell.length_a   1.000
_cell.length_b   1.000
_cell.length_c   1.000
_cell.angle_alpha   90.00
_cell.angle_beta   90.00
_cell.angle_gamma   90.00
#
_symmetry.space_group_name_H-M   'P 1'
#
loop_
_entity.id
_entity.type
_entity.pdbx_description
1 polymer ?
#
loop_
_entity_poly.entity_id
_entity_poly.type
_entity_poly.pdbx_seq_one_letter_code
_entity_poly.pdbx_strand_id
1 'polypeptide(L)' 'MKSQPDLASQALSGPDLIEEVQFQDYRIQFGPTQTGWVSFIARQGQRPTILLAGDRETLIAEAHTLIRRRIAGKG' A
#
# COMPACT_ATOMS: atom_id res chain seq x y z
N MET A 1 -18.35 -9.79 23.11
CA MET A 1 -17.84 -8.47 22.71
C MET A 1 -17.51 -8.57 21.23
N LYS A 2 -18.26 -7.88 20.35
CA LYS A 2 -17.98 -7.90 18.90
C LYS A 2 -16.81 -6.96 18.68
N SER A 3 -15.64 -7.49 18.39
CA SER A 3 -14.47 -6.72 17.95
C SER A 3 -14.89 -5.92 16.73
N GLN A 4 -15.01 -4.61 16.89
CA GLN A 4 -15.26 -3.67 15.80
C GLN A 4 -14.13 -3.87 14.79
N PRO A 5 -14.42 -4.30 13.55
CA PRO A 5 -13.36 -4.55 12.59
C PRO A 5 -12.70 -3.21 12.31
N ASP A 6 -11.40 -3.16 12.57
CA ASP A 6 -10.53 -2.01 12.31
C ASP A 6 -10.84 -1.47 10.91
N LEU A 7 -11.15 -0.18 10.80
CA LEU A 7 -11.58 0.44 9.54
C LEU A 7 -10.54 0.21 8.43
N ALA A 8 -9.26 0.01 8.77
CA ALA A 8 -8.26 -0.41 7.80
C ALA A 8 -8.53 -1.82 7.26
N SER A 9 -8.95 -2.77 8.09
CA SER A 9 -9.29 -4.14 7.64
C SER A 9 -10.54 -4.21 6.75
N GLN A 10 -11.52 -3.32 6.96
CA GLN A 10 -12.70 -3.23 6.09
C GLN A 10 -12.38 -2.56 4.74
N ALA A 11 -11.52 -1.54 4.73
CA ALA A 11 -11.01 -0.97 3.48
C ALA A 11 -10.23 -2.00 2.65
N LEU A 12 -9.64 -3.01 3.30
CA LEU A 12 -8.89 -4.10 2.68
C LEU A 12 -9.73 -5.31 2.27
N SER A 13 -11.04 -5.34 2.57
CA SER A 13 -11.93 -6.47 2.26
C SER A 13 -12.94 -6.15 1.15
N GLY A 14 -12.75 -5.05 0.41
CA GLY A 14 -13.55 -4.75 -0.76
C GLY A 14 -13.36 -5.81 -1.86
N PRO A 15 -14.42 -6.23 -2.57
CA PRO A 15 -14.36 -7.31 -3.57
C PRO A 15 -13.61 -6.94 -4.87
N ASP A 16 -13.04 -5.74 -4.97
CA ASP A 16 -12.19 -5.34 -6.10
C ASP A 16 -10.74 -5.71 -5.81
N LEU A 17 -10.33 -6.85 -6.37
CA LEU A 17 -8.96 -7.37 -6.50
C LEU A 17 -7.85 -6.46 -5.93
N ILE A 18 -7.56 -6.61 -4.64
CA ILE A 18 -6.40 -5.96 -4.02
C ILE A 18 -5.19 -6.87 -4.25
N GLU A 19 -4.23 -6.39 -5.03
CA GLU A 19 -2.97 -7.08 -5.24
C GLU A 19 -2.04 -6.76 -4.07
N GLU A 20 -1.60 -7.79 -3.36
CA GLU A 20 -0.65 -7.64 -2.26
C GLU A 20 0.73 -8.17 -2.66
N VAL A 21 1.74 -7.34 -2.44
CA VAL A 21 3.15 -7.65 -2.66
C VAL A 21 3.91 -7.41 -1.37
N GLN A 22 4.62 -8.43 -0.91
CA GLN A 22 5.57 -8.30 0.18
C GLN A 22 6.96 -8.00 -0.40
N PHE A 23 7.56 -6.90 0.06
CA PHE A 23 8.89 -6.49 -0.35
C PHE A 23 9.74 -6.18 0.89
N GLN A 24 10.61 -7.13 1.27
CA GLN A 24 11.37 -7.07 2.52
C GLN A 24 10.41 -6.91 3.73
N ASP A 25 10.64 -5.90 4.58
CA ASP A 25 9.80 -5.56 5.73
C ASP A 25 8.55 -4.73 5.36
N TYR A 26 8.36 -4.43 4.07
CA TYR A 26 7.25 -3.62 3.58
C TYR A 26 6.15 -4.52 3.01
N ARG A 27 4.92 -4.25 3.43
CA ARG A 27 3.70 -4.79 2.83
C ARG A 27 3.13 -3.71 1.93
N ILE A 28 2.98 -4.04 0.66
CA ILE A 28 2.44 -3.14 -0.36
C ILE A 28 1.14 -3.72 -0.86
N GLN A 29 0.08 -2.93 -0.85
CA GLN A 29 -1.22 -3.31 -1.38
C GLN A 29 -1.57 -2.35 -2.49
N PHE A 30 -2.02 -2.87 -3.63
CA PHE A 30 -2.46 -2.10 -4.78
C PHE A 30 -3.93 -2.37 -5.01
N GLY A 31 -4.70 -1.33 -5.29
CA GLY A 31 -6.10 -1.47 -5.67
C GLY A 31 -6.47 -0.46 -6.74
N PRO A 32 -7.39 -0.83 -7.65
CA PRO A 32 -8.02 0.15 -8.51
C PRO A 32 -8.88 1.11 -7.69
N THR A 33 -9.04 2.33 -8.18
CA THR A 33 -9.96 3.35 -7.67
C THR A 33 -10.80 3.88 -8.82
N GLN A 34 -11.82 4.70 -8.53
CA GLN A 34 -12.68 5.29 -9.58
C GLN A 34 -11.90 6.11 -10.63
N THR A 35 -10.73 6.65 -10.28
CA THR A 35 -9.96 7.58 -11.11
C THR A 35 -8.54 7.10 -11.43
N GLY A 36 -8.19 5.86 -11.08
CA GLY A 36 -6.85 5.33 -11.28
C GLY A 36 -6.54 4.19 -10.31
N TRP A 37 -5.38 4.25 -9.67
CA TRP A 37 -4.88 3.21 -8.76
C TRP A 37 -4.35 3.82 -7.46
N VAL A 38 -4.49 3.07 -6.37
CA VAL A 38 -3.98 3.41 -5.05
C VAL A 38 -3.03 2.34 -4.54
N SER A 39 -1.94 2.76 -3.89
CA SER A 39 -1.03 1.86 -3.19
C SER A 39 -0.94 2.21 -1.72
N PHE A 40 -1.06 1.21 -0.87
CA PHE A 40 -0.84 1.30 0.57
C PHE A 40 0.45 0.58 0.92
N ILE A 41 1.45 1.35 1.36
CA ILE A 41 2.77 0.85 1.75
C ILE A 41 2.88 0.95 3.27
N ALA A 42 2.87 -0.20 3.93
CA ALA A 42 3.01 -0.31 5.37
C ALA A 42 4.31 -1.02 5.75
N ARG A 43 4.93 -0.58 6.83
CA ARG A 43 6.01 -1.30 7.53
C ARG A 43 5.73 -1.23 9.02
N GLN A 44 6.01 -2.33 9.72
CA GLN A 44 5.80 -2.39 11.16
C GLN A 44 6.55 -1.25 11.87
N GLY A 45 5.85 -0.53 12.75
CA GLY A 45 6.42 0.61 13.48
C GLY A 45 6.63 1.89 12.66
N GLN A 46 6.15 1.95 11.41
CA GLN A 46 6.19 3.16 10.59
C GLN A 46 4.79 3.59 10.16
N ARG A 47 4.61 4.90 9.96
CA ARG A 47 3.37 5.44 9.40
C ARG A 47 3.18 4.91 7.98
N PRO A 48 2.00 4.35 7.65
CA PRO A 48 1.68 3.91 6.30
C PRO A 48 1.79 5.07 5.31
N THR A 49 2.15 4.75 4.08
CA THR A 49 2.20 5.74 2.99
C THR A 49 1.25 5.33 1.90
N ILE A 50 0.45 6.29 1.46
CA ILE A 50 -0.54 6.12 0.42
C ILE A 50 -0.01 6.82 -0.82
N LEU A 51 0.01 6.12 -1.95
CA LEU A 51 0.33 6.67 -3.26
C LEU A 51 -0.89 6.54 -4.18
N LEU A 52 -1.06 7.50 -5.08
CA LEU A 52 -2.10 7.50 -6.10
C LEU A 52 -1.43 7.71 -7.46
N ALA A 53 -1.87 6.97 -8.46
CA ALA A 53 -1.45 7.15 -9.84
C ALA A 53 -2.60 6.87 -10.81
N GLY A 54 -2.51 7.38 -12.04
CA GLY A 54 -3.51 7.09 -13.07
C GLY A 54 -3.49 5.62 -13.52
N ASP A 55 -2.33 4.98 -13.45
CA ASP A 55 -2.10 3.62 -13.91
C ASP A 55 -1.30 2.79 -12.89
N ARG A 56 -1.44 1.47 -13.01
CA ARG A 56 -0.83 0.48 -12.12
C ARG A 56 0.71 0.49 -12.19
N GLU A 57 1.27 0.66 -13.39
CA GLU A 57 2.71 0.51 -13.61
C GLU A 57 3.50 1.66 -12.98
N THR A 58 3.02 2.89 -13.15
CA THR A 58 3.53 4.09 -12.48
C THR A 58 3.48 3.91 -10.97
N LEU A 59 2.36 3.41 -10.44
CA LEU A 59 2.18 3.21 -9.01
C LEU A 59 3.19 2.20 -8.41
N ILE A 60 3.46 1.11 -9.12
CA ILE A 60 4.45 0.11 -8.71
C ILE A 60 5.86 0.70 -8.74
N ALA A 61 6.22 1.42 -9.81
CA ALA A 61 7.53 2.07 -9.94
C ALA A 61 7.77 3.10 -8.82
N GLU A 62 6.75 3.91 -8.49
CA GLU A 62 6.78 4.88 -7.41
C GLU A 62 6.88 4.21 -6.04
N ALA A 63 6.11 3.14 -5.80
CA ALA A 63 6.15 2.37 -4.56
C ALA A 63 7.56 1.77 -4.31
N HIS A 64 8.14 1.15 -5.33
CA HIS A 64 9.51 0.60 -5.25
C HIS A 64 10.56 1.69 -5.04
N THR A 65 10.41 2.83 -5.71
CA THR A 65 11.33 3.97 -5.55
C THR A 65 11.25 4.58 -4.16
N LEU A 66 10.04 4.74 -3.62
CA LEU A 66 9.82 5.21 -2.25
C LEU A 66 10.49 4.29 -1.23
N ILE A 67 10.28 2.97 -1.35
CA ILE A 67 10.85 1.99 -0.42
C ILE A 67 12.38 2.01 -0.50
N ARG A 68 12.95 2.01 -1.72
CA ARG A 68 14.41 2.12 -1.90
C ARG A 68 14.97 3.39 -1.26
N ARG A 69 14.32 4.54 -1.43
CA ARG A 69 14.73 5.81 -0.79
C ARG A 69 14.65 5.73 0.74
N ARG A 70 13.62 5.09 1.31
CA ARG A 70 13.50 4.91 2.76
C ARG A 70 14.55 3.98 3.36
N ILE A 71 14.98 2.99 2.59
CA ILE A 71 16.07 2.09 2.99
C ILE A 71 17.40 2.85 2.91
N ALA A 72 17.65 3.57 1.81
CA ALA A 72 18.89 4.33 1.60
C ALA A 72 19.07 5.51 2.57
N GLY A 73 17.99 6.22 2.90
CA GLY A 73 18.01 7.33 3.85
C GLY A 73 18.02 6.91 5.33
N LYS A 74 18.09 5.61 5.62
CA LYS A 74 18.23 5.04 6.97
C LYS A 74 19.68 4.64 7.31
N GLY A 75 20.63 4.93 6.42
CA GLY A 75 22.07 4.69 6.61
C GLY A 75 22.78 5.89 7.23
#